data_AF-A0A1M5IYX1-F1
#
_entry.id   AF-A0A1M5IYX1-F1
#
_cell.length_a   1.000
_cell.length_b   1.000
_cell.length_c   1.000
_cell.angle_alpha   90.00
_cell.angle_beta   90.00
_cell.angle_gamma   90.00
#
_symmetry.space_group_name_H-M   'P 1'
#
loop_
_entity.id
_entity.type
_entity.pdbx_description
1 polymer ?
#
loop_
_entity_poly.entity_id
_entity_poly.type
_entity_poly.pdbx_seq_one_letter_code
_entity_poly.pdbx_strand_id
1 'polypeptide(L)' 'MMFNWLSLVTGLFYIVLGVVVILYKFFFTVLEPNIAYVLGGLLIIYGIFRIYRALTKIKKSGDE' A
#
# COMPACT_ATOMS: atom_id res chain seq x y z
N MET A 1 -7.97 14.15 -17.13
CA MET A 1 -8.56 12.93 -16.54
C MET A 1 -8.45 12.99 -15.02
N MET A 2 -9.48 12.55 -14.28
CA MET A 2 -9.54 12.66 -12.81
C MET A 2 -8.25 12.14 -12.18
N PHE A 3 -7.49 13.04 -11.54
CA PHE A 3 -6.25 12.68 -10.85
C PHE A 3 -6.57 11.53 -9.90
N ASN A 4 -5.98 10.37 -10.13
CA ASN A 4 -6.14 9.23 -9.24
C ASN A 4 -5.27 9.41 -7.97
N TRP A 5 -5.14 10.67 -7.51
CA TRP A 5 -4.46 11.12 -6.30
C TRP A 5 -4.93 10.31 -5.10
N LEU A 6 -6.23 10.00 -5.06
CA LEU A 6 -6.82 9.14 -4.03
C LEU A 6 -6.21 7.73 -4.02
N SER A 7 -5.93 7.13 -5.18
CA SER A 7 -5.25 5.82 -5.25
C SER A 7 -3.79 5.87 -4.83
N LEU A 8 -3.12 7.00 -5.09
CA LEU A 8 -1.71 7.21 -4.74
C LEU A 8 -1.56 7.44 -3.23
N VAL A 9 -2.35 8.35 -2.68
CA VAL A 9 -2.41 8.64 -1.24
C VAL A 9 -2.85 7.41 -0.46
N THR A 10 -3.91 6.71 -0.89
CA THR A 10 -4.31 5.47 -0.22
C THR A 10 -3.25 4.39 -0.34
N GLY A 11 -2.56 4.26 -1.47
CA GLY A 11 -1.43 3.34 -1.62
C GLY A 11 -0.32 3.62 -0.60
N LEU A 12 -0.01 4.90 -0.35
CA LEU A 12 0.92 5.32 0.70
C LEU A 12 0.41 4.90 2.09
N PHE A 13 -0.86 5.14 2.40
CA PHE A 13 -1.47 4.70 3.66
C PHE A 13 -1.39 3.17 3.87
N TYR A 14 -1.57 2.37 2.83
CA TYR A 14 -1.43 0.91 2.89
C TYR A 14 0.01 0.48 3.25
N ILE A 15 1.01 1.17 2.69
CA ILE A 15 2.42 0.91 3.01
C ILE A 15 2.72 1.30 4.46
N VAL A 16 2.29 2.48 4.90
CA VAL A 16 2.49 2.96 6.27
C VAL A 16 1.81 2.02 7.27
N LEU A 17 0.56 1.61 7.02
CA LEU A 17 -0.13 0.62 7.83
C LEU A 17 0.65 -0.68 7.90
N GLY A 18 1.12 -1.21 6.77
CA GLY A 18 1.93 -2.43 6.70
C GLY A 18 3.20 -2.36 7.55
N VAL A 19 3.91 -1.22 7.51
CA VAL A 19 5.10 -0.99 8.35
C VAL A 19 4.73 -0.96 9.84
N VAL A 20 3.63 -0.29 10.20
CA VAL A 20 3.14 -0.24 11.59
C VAL A 20 2.75 -1.64 12.09
N VAL A 21 2.10 -2.47 11.25
CA VAL A 21 1.78 -3.87 11.59
C VAL A 21 3.04 -4.65 11.93
N ILE A 22 4.11 -4.48 11.16
CA ILE A 22 5.36 -5.21 11.35
C ILE A 22 6.10 -4.75 12.60
N LEU A 23 6.17 -3.43 12.83
CA LEU A 23 6.89 -2.85 13.97
C LEU A 23 6.21 -3.15 15.30
N TYR A 24 4.90 -2.97 15.37
CA TYR A 24 4.14 -3.15 16.61
C TYR A 24 3.62 -4.57 16.80
N LYS A 25 3.72 -5.44 15.77
CA LYS A 25 3.14 -6.79 15.75
C LYS A 25 1.67 -6.81 16.20
N PHE A 26 0.97 -5.72 15.89
CA PHE A 26 -0.35 -5.43 16.40
C PHE A 26 -1.16 -4.82 15.27
N PHE A 27 -2.38 -5.34 15.07
CA PHE A 27 -3.31 -4.79 14.09
C PHE A 27 -4.63 -4.44 14.77
N PHE A 28 -5.31 -5.46 15.29
CA PHE A 28 -6.49 -5.32 16.15
C PHE A 28 -6.40 -6.21 17.40
N THR A 29 -5.52 -7.21 17.37
CA THR A 29 -5.17 -8.12 18.46
C THR A 29 -3.66 -8.36 18.44
N VAL A 30 -3.10 -8.91 19.52
CA VAL A 30 -1.70 -9.34 19.55
C VAL A 30 -1.53 -10.42 18.48
N LEU A 31 -0.76 -10.12 17.44
CA LEU A 31 -0.53 -11.04 16.34
C LEU A 31 0.75 -11.83 16.59
N GLU A 32 0.69 -13.11 16.27
CA GLU A 32 1.88 -13.93 16.22
C GLU A 32 2.89 -13.31 15.24
N PRO A 33 4.20 -13.30 15.55
CA PRO A 33 5.21 -12.62 14.73
C PRO A 33 5.16 -13.04 13.26
N ASN A 34 4.96 -14.34 12.99
CA ASN A 34 4.84 -14.87 11.64
C ASN A 34 3.67 -14.28 10.88
N ILE A 35 2.50 -14.15 11.52
CA ILE A 35 1.30 -13.61 10.88
C ILE A 35 1.46 -12.10 10.67
N ALA A 36 2.08 -11.38 11.60
CA ALA A 36 2.36 -9.95 11.46
C ALA A 36 3.27 -9.65 10.26
N TYR A 37 4.34 -10.43 10.06
CA TYR A 37 5.24 -10.27 8.92
C TYR A 37 4.55 -10.57 7.59
N VAL A 38 3.74 -11.64 7.52
CA VAL A 38 3.01 -11.99 6.30
C VAL A 38 1.96 -10.93 5.96
N LEU A 39 1.13 -10.51 6.93
CA LEU A 39 0.10 -9.49 6.70
C LEU A 39 0.69 -8.12 6.37
N GLY A 40 1.70 -7.69 7.13
CA GLY A 40 2.37 -6.42 6.87
C GLY A 40 3.07 -6.41 5.51
N GLY A 41 3.74 -7.51 5.15
CA GLY A 41 4.35 -7.70 3.84
C GLY A 41 3.32 -7.64 2.71
N LEU A 42 2.18 -8.32 2.85
CA LEU A 42 1.09 -8.28 1.88
C LEU A 42 0.52 -6.86 1.71
N LEU A 43 0.33 -6.11 2.80
CA LEU A 43 -0.15 -4.73 2.78
C LEU A 43 0.83 -3.81 2.03
N ILE A 44 2.13 -3.96 2.28
CA ILE A 44 3.17 -3.18 1.59
C ILE A 44 3.19 -3.52 0.10
N ILE A 45 3.21 -4.80 -0.26
CA ILE A 45 3.22 -5.25 -1.66
C ILE A 45 1.98 -4.72 -2.40
N TYR A 46 0.80 -4.83 -1.80
CA TYR A 46 -0.43 -4.31 -2.39
C TYR A 46 -0.41 -2.78 -2.53
N GLY A 47 0.08 -2.07 -1.52
CA GLY A 47 0.26 -0.61 -1.56
C GLY A 47 1.16 -0.16 -2.70
N ILE A 48 2.31 -0.84 -2.90
CA ILE A 48 3.22 -0.60 -4.03
C ILE A 48 2.52 -0.84 -5.37
N PHE A 49 1.81 -1.97 -5.51
CA PHE A 49 1.08 -2.29 -6.73
C PHE A 49 0.03 -1.22 -7.09
N ARG A 50 -0.63 -0.66 -6.06
CA ARG A 50 -1.62 0.41 -6.22
C ARG A 50 -0.98 1.70 -6.73
N ILE A 51 0.17 2.07 -6.18
CA ILE A 51 0.95 3.23 -6.63
C ILE A 51 1.43 3.03 -8.06
N TYR A 52 2.00 1.86 -8.38
CA TYR A 52 2.43 1.53 -9.74
C TYR A 52 1.30 1.65 -10.77
N ARG A 53 0.10 1.13 -10.44
CA ARG A 53 -1.07 1.25 -11.30
C ARG A 53 -1.53 2.70 -11.47
N ALA A 54 -1.41 3.53 -10.44
CA ALA A 54 -1.71 4.95 -10.54
C ALA A 54 -0.70 5.68 -11.46
N LEU A 55 0.60 5.38 -11.31
CA LEU A 55 1.68 5.97 -12.10
C LEU A 55 1.61 5.58 -13.59
N THR A 56 1.34 4.31 -13.89
CA THR A 56 1.15 3.83 -15.28
C THR A 56 -0.05 4.49 -15.97
N LYS A 57 -1.13 4.75 -15.24
CA LYS A 57 -2.29 5.50 -15.75
C LYS A 57 -1.96 6.96 -16.08
N ILE A 58 -1.12 7.60 -15.26
CA ILE A 58 -0.67 8.99 -15.50
C ILE A 58 0.20 9.04 -16.76
N LYS A 59 1.16 8.10 -16.89
CA LYS A 59 2.08 8.06 -18.03
C LYS A 59 1.37 7.89 -19.38
N LYS A 60 0.27 7.13 -19.41
CA LYS A 60 -0.51 6.90 -20.63
C LYS A 60 -1.36 8.11 -21.08
N SER A 61 -1.59 9.09 -20.20
CA SER A 61 -2.41 10.28 -20.52
C SER A 61 -1.62 11.46 -21.07
N GLY A 62 -0.29 11.33 -21.22
CA GLY A 62 0.59 12.38 -21.74
C GLY A 62 1.19 12.08 -23.12
N ASP A 63 0.85 10.93 -23.72
CA ASP A 63 1.25 10.54 -25.09
C ASP A 63 0.09 10.75 -26.09
N GLU A 64 -0.79 11.72 -25.84
CA GLU A 64 -1.80 12.21 -26.79
C GLU A 64 -1.63 13.71 -27.02
#